data_AF-A0AAJ2B8T7-F1
#
_entry.id   AF-A0AAJ2B8T7-F1
#
_cell.length_a   1.000
_cell.length_b   1.000
_cell.length_c   1.000
_cell.angle_alpha   90.00
_cell.angle_beta   90.00
_cell.angle_gamma   90.00
#
_symmetry.space_group_name_H-M   'P 1'
#
loop_
_entity.id
_entity.type
_entity.pdbx_description
1 polymer ?
#
loop_
_entity_poly.entity_id
_entity_poly.type
_entity_poly.pdbx_seq_one_letter_code
_entity_poly.pdbx_strand_id
1 'polypeptide(L)' 'MAVPVGRYQTSPRMLPHQLPEPVYARSEIVRSASSTKGYVNFKGKAWRIPNAFRSERLAIRPCALPITLTRWN' A
#
# COMPACT_ATOMS: atom_id res chain seq x y z
N MET A 1 -19.78 30.24 11.37
CA MET A 1 -19.26 28.94 10.89
C MET A 1 -17.77 28.92 11.19
N ALA A 2 -17.33 28.19 12.23
CA ALA A 2 -15.94 28.24 12.69
C ALA A 2 -15.03 27.40 11.76
N VAL A 3 -14.00 28.02 11.20
CA VAL A 3 -13.04 27.36 10.30
C VAL A 3 -12.22 26.35 11.13
N PRO A 4 -12.16 25.07 10.73
CA PRO A 4 -11.54 23.99 11.52
C PRO A 4 -10.01 24.10 11.64
N VAL A 5 -9.39 25.13 11.06
CA VAL A 5 -7.93 25.31 11.04
C VAL A 5 -7.30 25.33 12.43
N GLY A 6 -8.01 25.83 13.45
CA GLY A 6 -7.54 25.83 14.84
C GLY A 6 -7.51 24.44 15.51
N ARG A 7 -8.04 23.40 14.88
CA ARG A 7 -8.08 22.02 15.42
C ARG A 7 -6.88 21.18 15.00
N TYR A 8 -6.13 21.61 13.99
CA TYR A 8 -4.94 20.90 13.52
C TYR A 8 -3.70 21.45 14.21
N GLN A 9 -2.89 20.55 14.77
CA GLN A 9 -1.56 20.86 15.28
C GLN A 9 -0.54 20.06 14.50
N THR A 10 0.59 20.69 14.16
CA THR A 10 1.71 20.01 13.51
C THR A 10 2.24 18.92 14.43
N SER A 11 2.49 17.73 13.88
CA SER A 11 3.12 16.66 14.63
C SER A 11 4.53 17.10 15.08
N PRO A 12 4.89 16.97 16.37
CA PRO A 12 6.24 17.23 16.84
C PRO A 12 7.24 16.14 16.40
N ARG A 13 6.74 15.03 15.85
CA ARG A 13 7.59 13.92 15.41
C ARG A 13 8.30 14.28 14.12
N MET A 14 9.63 14.21 14.14
CA MET A 14 10.42 14.34 12.92
C MET A 14 10.07 13.22 11.93
N LEU A 15 9.94 13.60 10.66
CA LEU A 15 9.85 12.63 9.57
C LEU A 15 11.15 11.81 9.54
N PRO A 16 11.10 10.47 9.57
CA PRO A 16 12.29 9.66 9.51
C PRO A 16 12.98 9.82 8.14
N HIS A 17 14.31 9.79 8.14
CA HIS A 17 15.11 9.87 6.91
C HIS A 17 14.89 8.67 5.99
N GLN A 18 14.63 7.49 6.58
CA GLN A 18 14.31 6.26 5.88
C GLN A 18 13.10 5.59 6.53
N LEU A 19 12.15 5.13 5.72
CA LEU A 19 11.03 4.35 6.19
C LEU A 19 11.49 2.95 6.59
N PRO A 20 10.93 2.36 7.67
CA PRO A 20 11.22 0.97 8.02
C PRO A 20 10.76 0.03 6.91
N GLU A 21 11.49 -1.08 6.73
CA GLU A 21 11.10 -2.09 5.75
C GLU A 21 9.77 -2.75 6.12
N PRO A 22 8.89 -3.05 5.14
CA PRO A 22 7.67 -3.80 5.38
C PRO A 22 7.97 -5.20 5.94
N VAL A 23 7.34 -5.54 7.08
CA VAL A 23 7.42 -6.88 7.67
C VAL A 23 6.16 -7.66 7.33
N TYR A 24 6.34 -8.82 6.69
CA TYR A 24 5.25 -9.73 6.31
C TYR A 24 5.23 -10.95 7.22
N ALA A 25 4.05 -11.47 7.56
CA ALA A 25 3.95 -12.71 8.30
C ALA A 25 4.43 -13.91 7.46
N ARG A 26 4.94 -14.96 8.11
CA ARG A 26 5.47 -16.16 7.44
C ARG A 26 4.42 -16.90 6.59
N SER A 27 3.14 -16.75 6.93
CA SER A 27 2.01 -17.33 6.19
C SER A 27 1.60 -16.51 4.97
N GLU A 28 2.15 -15.31 4.77
CA GLU A 28 1.78 -14.46 3.65
C GLU A 28 2.48 -14.86 2.36
N ILE A 29 1.76 -14.74 1.25
CA ILE A 29 2.33 -14.97 -0.08
C ILE A 29 3.00 -13.68 -0.53
N VAL A 30 4.31 -13.58 -0.33
CA VAL A 30 5.09 -12.41 -0.75
C VAL A 30 5.69 -12.63 -2.14
N ARG A 31 5.57 -11.61 -2.99
CA ARG A 31 6.18 -11.56 -4.33
C ARG A 31 6.89 -10.25 -4.56
N SER A 32 8.05 -10.32 -5.21
CA SER A 32 8.77 -9.14 -5.67
C SER A 32 8.12 -8.59 -6.94
N ALA A 33 7.89 -7.28 -6.94
CA ALA A 33 7.50 -6.55 -8.14
C ALA A 33 8.66 -6.49 -9.14
N SER A 34 8.33 -6.46 -10.42
CA SER A 34 9.33 -6.19 -11.46
C SER A 34 9.95 -4.81 -11.24
N SER A 35 11.26 -4.74 -11.40
CA SER A 35 12.04 -3.49 -11.29
C SER A 35 11.76 -2.53 -12.45
N THR A 36 11.49 -3.08 -13.64
CA THR A 36 11.33 -2.29 -14.86
C THR A 36 9.90 -1.81 -15.06
N LYS A 37 8.91 -2.66 -14.76
CA LYS A 37 7.49 -2.38 -15.01
C LYS A 37 6.68 -2.74 -13.77
N GLY A 38 5.60 -2.02 -13.48
CA GLY A 38 4.74 -2.34 -12.33
C GLY A 38 3.92 -3.61 -12.57
N TYR A 39 4.55 -4.78 -12.44
CA TYR A 39 3.92 -6.09 -12.55
C TYR A 39 4.39 -7.03 -11.44
N VAL A 40 3.52 -7.96 -11.05
CA VAL A 40 3.82 -9.09 -10.17
C VAL A 40 3.34 -10.40 -10.80
N ASN A 41 4.16 -11.45 -10.74
CA ASN A 41 3.78 -12.78 -11.24
C ASN A 41 3.14 -13.61 -10.12
N PHE A 42 1.91 -14.04 -10.33
CA PHE A 42 1.17 -14.86 -9.37
C PHE A 42 0.31 -15.89 -10.10
N LYS A 43 0.46 -17.16 -9.71
CA LYS A 43 -0.22 -18.33 -10.31
C LYS A 43 -0.12 -18.36 -11.86
N GLY A 44 1.09 -18.15 -12.39
CA GLY A 44 1.35 -18.18 -13.84
C GLY A 44 0.83 -16.98 -14.62
N LYS A 45 0.25 -15.96 -13.96
CA LYS A 45 -0.25 -14.74 -14.59
C LYS A 45 0.50 -13.52 -14.09
N ALA A 46 0.79 -12.58 -14.99
CA ALA A 46 1.30 -11.27 -14.66
C ALA A 46 0.15 -10.32 -14.30
N TRP A 47 0.23 -9.68 -13.14
CA TRP A 47 -0.75 -8.74 -12.64
C TRP A 47 -0.15 -7.35 -12.61
N ARG A 48 -0.85 -6.37 -13.21
CA ARG A 48 -0.44 -4.96 -13.20
C ARG A 48 -0.64 -4.39 -11.79
N ILE A 49 0.38 -3.67 -11.31
CA ILE A 49 0.38 -2.93 -10.05
C ILE A 49 0.85 -1.49 -10.30
N PRO A 50 0.56 -0.51 -9.42
CA PRO A 50 1.09 0.85 -9.55
C PRO A 50 2.62 0.89 -9.69
N ASN A 51 3.13 1.82 -10.49
CA ASN A 51 4.58 1.98 -10.73
C ASN A 51 5.37 2.40 -9.49
N ALA A 52 4.68 2.89 -8.45
CA ALA A 52 5.26 3.22 -7.15
C ALA A 52 5.83 1.98 -6.42
N PHE A 53 5.33 0.78 -6.75
CA PHE A 53 5.78 -0.47 -6.15
C PHE A 53 6.87 -1.19 -6.94
N ARG A 54 7.52 -0.54 -7.92
CA ARG A 54 8.63 -1.18 -8.64
C ARG A 54 9.75 -1.53 -7.67
N SER A 55 10.31 -2.73 -7.82
CA SER A 55 11.34 -3.29 -6.93
C SER A 55 10.90 -3.53 -5.47
N GLU A 56 9.63 -3.31 -5.13
CA GLU A 56 9.11 -3.59 -3.79
C GLU A 56 8.70 -5.06 -3.60
N ARG A 57 8.68 -5.52 -2.35
CA ARG A 57 8.06 -6.80 -1.98
C ARG A 57 6.62 -6.55 -1.60
N LEU A 58 5.69 -7.37 -2.11
CA LEU A 58 4.26 -7.20 -1.87
C LEU A 58 3.64 -8.52 -1.41
N ALA A 59 2.82 -8.44 -0.37
CA ALA A 59 1.96 -9.54 0.03
C ALA A 59 0.70 -9.59 -0.84
N ILE A 60 0.39 -10.78 -1.37
CA ILE A 60 -0.82 -11.05 -2.13
C ILE A 60 -1.83 -11.67 -1.18
N ARG A 61 -2.95 -10.97 -0.97
CA ARG A 61 -4.03 -11.40 -0.09
C ARG A 61 -5.32 -11.62 -0.90
N PRO A 62 -6.14 -12.62 -0.55
CA PRO A 62 -7.49 -12.72 -1.09
C PRO A 62 -8.24 -11.42 -0.79
N CYS A 63 -8.80 -10.81 -1.83
CA CYS A 63 -9.72 -9.69 -1.63
C CYS A 63 -11.06 -10.29 -1.20
N ALA A 64 -11.27 -10.43 0.11
CA ALA A 64 -12.55 -10.79 0.68
C ALA A 64 -13.34 -9.50 0.89
N LEU A 65 -13.84 -8.88 -0.18
CA LEU A 65 -14.98 -7.96 -0.20
C LEU A 65 -15.26 -7.55 -1.66
N PRO A 66 -16.52 -7.60 -2.15
CA PRO A 66 -16.89 -6.75 -3.28
C PRO A 66 -16.68 -5.31 -2.83
N ILE A 67 -15.97 -4.51 -3.63
CA ILE A 67 -15.91 -3.06 -3.44
C ILE A 67 -17.29 -2.51 -3.88
N THR A 68 -18.34 -2.83 -3.13
CA THR A 68 -19.59 -2.09 -3.23
C THR A 68 -19.36 -0.84 -2.40
N LEU A 69 -18.95 0.20 -3.10
CA LEU A 69 -18.94 1.60 -2.70
C LEU A 69 -19.84 1.83 -1.48
N THR A 70 -19.24 1.89 -0.28
CA THR A 70 -19.87 2.62 0.82
C THR A 70 -19.82 4.08 0.41
N ARG A 71 -20.82 4.47 -0.38
CA ARG A 71 -21.16 5.84 -0.70
C ARG A 71 -21.52 6.49 0.64
N TRP A 72 -20.57 7.23 1.19
CA TRP A 72 -20.83 8.11 2.32
C TRP A 72 -21.75 9.23 1.82
N ASN A 73 -22.94 9.31 2.43
CA ASN A 73 -23.85 10.44 2.34
C ASN A 73 -23.32 11.57 3.22
#